data_AF-A0A2E7AEN5-F1
#
_entry.id   AF-A0A2E7AEN5-F1
#
_cell.length_a   1.000
_cell.length_b   1.000
_cell.length_c   1.000
_cell.angle_alpha   90.00
_cell.angle_beta   90.00
_cell.angle_gamma   90.00
#
_symmetry.space_group_name_H-M   'P 1'
#
loop_
_entity.id
_entity.type
_entity.pdbx_description
1 polymer ?
#
loop_
_entity_poly.entity_id
_entity_poly.type
_entity_poly.pdbx_seq_one_letter_code
_entity_poly.pdbx_strand_id
1 'polypeptide(L)'
;MCSQEASSSLSYSLEIHQWYKIMLELHDIPDPDSLLPGVRIAWWGWLLTVISIITLAWLARRKLARTSGVIPTDSTSYLACQIELNASREKLTSLSLAEVATRCSLALRTYLHVNLDEQALYETHDEFLLRPEALQRLPRGARDHLEPFLSKLAQCKYGPSGTDPAESAKLIDDSLRILHGLESTRGREIQ
;
A
#
# COMPACT_ATOMS: atom_id res chain seq x y z
N MET A 1 -92.13 43.25 3.67
CA MET A 1 -90.67 43.43 3.85
C MET A 1 -90.03 42.42 4.82
N CYS A 2 -90.75 41.46 5.42
CA CYS A 2 -90.18 40.52 6.42
C CYS A 2 -89.67 39.17 5.84
N SER A 3 -90.03 38.79 4.60
CA SER A 3 -89.62 37.50 4.02
C SER A 3 -88.26 37.52 3.31
N GLN A 4 -87.71 38.70 3.01
CA GLN A 4 -86.49 38.81 2.18
C GLN A 4 -85.21 38.73 3.02
N GLU A 5 -85.26 39.10 4.30
CA GLU A 5 -84.12 39.03 5.23
C GLU A 5 -83.79 37.60 5.66
N ALA A 6 -84.80 36.72 5.75
CA ALA A 6 -84.61 35.31 6.13
C ALA A 6 -83.93 34.48 5.03
N SER A 7 -84.18 34.80 3.76
CA SER A 7 -83.50 34.13 2.64
C SER A 7 -82.03 34.56 2.51
N SER A 8 -81.71 35.82 2.83
CA SER A 8 -80.33 36.29 2.79
C SER A 8 -79.48 35.68 3.92
N SER A 9 -80.00 35.58 5.15
CA SER A 9 -79.23 35.05 6.28
C SER A 9 -78.90 33.56 6.14
N LEU A 10 -79.78 32.77 5.52
CA LEU A 10 -79.52 31.35 5.21
C LEU A 10 -78.46 31.18 4.10
N SER A 11 -78.46 32.06 3.09
CA SER A 11 -77.46 32.04 2.01
C SER A 11 -76.06 32.38 2.51
N TYR A 12 -75.94 33.39 3.39
CA TYR A 12 -74.66 33.75 4.01
C TYR A 12 -74.12 32.63 4.91
N SER A 13 -74.98 31.94 5.66
CA SER A 13 -74.56 30.83 6.51
C SER A 13 -74.04 29.62 5.72
N LEU A 14 -74.53 29.41 4.49
CA LEU A 14 -74.08 28.31 3.63
C LEU A 14 -72.71 28.61 3.01
N GLU A 15 -72.49 29.86 2.55
CA GLU A 15 -71.18 30.28 2.00
C GLU A 15 -70.08 30.24 3.06
N ILE A 16 -70.35 30.70 4.29
CA ILE A 16 -69.33 30.68 5.36
C ILE A 16 -68.91 29.24 5.67
N HIS A 17 -69.86 28.28 5.63
CA HIS A 17 -69.53 26.88 5.86
C HIS A 17 -68.72 26.28 4.70
N GLN A 18 -68.97 26.73 3.47
CA GLN A 18 -68.22 26.32 2.28
C GLN A 18 -66.79 26.89 2.28
N TRP A 19 -66.61 28.16 2.66
CA TRP A 19 -65.29 28.77 2.82
C TRP A 19 -64.49 28.16 3.96
N TYR A 20 -65.15 27.76 5.06
CA TYR A 20 -64.49 27.05 6.16
C TYR A 20 -63.99 25.68 5.71
N LYS A 21 -64.74 24.99 4.85
CA LYS A 21 -64.35 23.68 4.31
C LYS A 21 -63.14 23.78 3.34
N ILE A 22 -63.10 24.82 2.51
CA ILE A 22 -61.99 25.08 1.57
C ILE A 22 -60.72 25.52 2.33
N MET A 23 -60.85 26.36 3.36
CA MET A 23 -59.73 26.73 4.24
C MET A 23 -59.17 25.54 5.02
N LEU A 24 -60.03 24.58 5.42
CA LEU A 24 -59.58 23.35 6.10
C LEU A 24 -58.84 22.40 5.14
N GLU A 25 -59.22 22.35 3.87
CA GLU A 25 -58.52 21.54 2.85
C GLU A 25 -57.17 22.12 2.40
N LEU A 26 -56.92 23.43 2.59
CA LEU A 26 -55.65 24.05 2.20
C LEU A 26 -54.52 23.89 3.21
N HIS A 27 -54.76 23.26 4.37
CA HIS A 27 -53.74 23.00 5.39
C HIS A 27 -53.00 21.66 5.18
N ASP A 28 -53.12 21.06 4.01
CA ASP A 28 -52.53 19.76 3.67
C ASP A 28 -51.32 19.94 2.72
N ILE A 29 -50.40 20.84 3.06
CA ILE A 29 -49.06 20.85 2.46
C ILE A 29 -48.23 19.87 3.29
N PRO A 30 -47.89 18.67 2.78
CA PRO A 30 -47.05 17.75 3.51
C PRO A 30 -45.69 18.40 3.76
N ASP A 31 -45.25 18.36 5.01
CA ASP A 31 -43.95 18.87 5.48
C ASP A 31 -42.83 18.33 4.57
N PRO A 32 -41.97 19.19 3.97
CA PRO A 32 -40.95 18.76 3.01
C PRO A 32 -39.90 17.80 3.61
N ASP A 33 -39.83 17.70 4.94
CA ASP A 33 -39.02 16.72 5.65
C ASP A 33 -39.48 15.26 5.42
N SER A 34 -40.69 15.04 4.91
CA SER A 34 -41.17 13.69 4.52
C SER A 34 -40.63 13.21 3.17
N LEU A 35 -40.00 14.08 2.37
CA LEU A 35 -39.50 13.74 1.03
C LEU A 35 -38.01 13.35 1.03
N LEU A 36 -37.30 13.59 2.13
CA LEU A 36 -35.97 13.03 2.34
C LEU A 36 -36.14 11.77 3.19
N PRO A 37 -35.70 10.58 2.74
CA PRO A 37 -35.62 9.44 3.64
C PRO A 37 -34.63 9.83 4.74
N GLY A 38 -35.15 10.23 5.89
CA GLY A 38 -34.33 10.57 7.04
C GLY A 38 -33.43 9.38 7.31
N VAL A 39 -32.12 9.55 7.09
CA VAL A 39 -31.15 8.47 7.27
C VAL A 39 -31.03 8.25 8.78
N ARG A 40 -31.98 7.49 9.31
CA ARG A 40 -31.94 7.00 10.67
C ARG A 40 -30.84 5.96 10.67
N ILE A 41 -29.62 6.40 10.98
CA ILE A 41 -28.50 5.49 11.20
C ILE A 41 -28.94 4.61 12.37
N ALA A 42 -29.42 3.40 12.03
CA ALA A 42 -29.72 2.39 13.02
C ALA A 42 -28.48 2.21 13.89
N TRP A 43 -28.65 1.95 15.17
CA TRP A 43 -27.52 1.80 16.10
C TRP A 43 -26.48 0.76 15.63
N TRP A 44 -26.92 -0.25 14.87
CA TRP A 44 -26.06 -1.24 14.18
C TRP A 44 -25.13 -0.64 13.11
N GLY A 45 -25.48 0.51 12.52
CA GLY A 45 -24.63 1.24 11.58
C GLY A 45 -23.31 1.68 12.24
N TRP A 46 -23.36 2.08 13.51
CA TRP A 46 -22.14 2.37 14.28
C TRP A 46 -21.28 1.13 14.48
N LEU A 47 -21.89 -0.05 14.68
CA LEU A 47 -21.17 -1.31 14.79
C LEU A 47 -20.44 -1.65 13.48
N LEU A 48 -21.10 -1.49 12.33
CA LEU A 48 -20.47 -1.70 11.01
C LEU A 48 -19.33 -0.72 10.74
N THR A 49 -19.50 0.56 11.11
CA THR A 49 -18.44 1.56 10.99
C THR A 49 -17.23 1.19 11.84
N VAL A 50 -17.43 0.76 13.09
CA VAL A 50 -16.35 0.31 13.97
C VAL A 50 -15.65 -0.93 13.39
N ILE A 51 -16.40 -1.92 12.89
CA ILE A 51 -15.83 -3.10 12.22
C ILE A 51 -15.04 -2.70 10.97
N SER A 52 -15.54 -1.77 10.16
CA SER A 52 -14.85 -1.27 8.98
C SER A 52 -13.55 -0.56 9.34
N ILE A 53 -13.55 0.26 10.39
CA ILE A 53 -12.33 0.92 10.89
C ILE A 53 -11.35 -0.11 11.45
N ILE A 54 -11.81 -1.10 12.21
CA ILE A 54 -10.95 -2.16 12.77
C ILE A 54 -10.35 -3.01 11.67
N THR A 55 -11.12 -3.42 10.67
CA THR A 55 -10.65 -4.22 9.54
C THR A 55 -9.69 -3.43 8.66
N LEU A 56 -9.97 -2.14 8.40
CA LEU A 56 -9.05 -1.27 7.67
C LEU A 56 -7.76 -1.02 8.46
N ALA A 57 -7.84 -0.78 9.76
CA ALA A 57 -6.68 -0.64 10.65
C ALA A 57 -5.92 -1.96 10.79
N TRP A 58 -6.59 -3.11 10.77
CA TRP A 58 -5.94 -4.43 10.79
C TRP A 58 -5.25 -4.72 9.46
N LEU A 59 -5.87 -4.39 8.33
CA LEU A 59 -5.29 -4.55 7.01
C LEU A 59 -4.12 -3.59 6.80
N ALA A 60 -4.26 -2.34 7.24
CA ALA A 60 -3.19 -1.35 7.28
C ALA A 60 -2.07 -1.82 8.19
N ARG A 61 -2.36 -2.34 9.39
CA ARG A 61 -1.34 -2.95 10.28
C ARG A 61 -0.73 -4.22 9.69
N ARG A 62 -1.43 -5.01 8.89
CA ARG A 62 -0.89 -6.21 8.25
C ARG A 62 -0.01 -5.86 7.06
N LYS A 63 -0.40 -4.87 6.26
CA LYS A 63 0.43 -4.29 5.20
C LYS A 63 1.65 -3.61 5.82
N LEU A 64 1.43 -2.75 6.81
CA LEU A 64 2.49 -2.07 7.53
C LEU A 64 3.36 -3.07 8.27
N ALA A 65 2.87 -4.13 8.93
CA ALA A 65 3.70 -5.18 9.55
C ALA A 65 4.45 -6.06 8.54
N ARG A 66 3.98 -6.17 7.29
CA ARG A 66 4.77 -6.75 6.20
C ARG A 66 5.90 -5.80 5.78
N THR A 67 5.67 -4.49 5.81
CA THR A 67 6.69 -3.45 5.64
C THR A 67 7.51 -3.18 6.91
N SER A 68 6.99 -3.60 8.06
CA SER A 68 7.43 -3.33 9.44
C SER A 68 7.70 -4.66 10.14
N GLY A 69 8.32 -5.60 9.41
CA GLY A 69 9.52 -6.19 9.97
C GLY A 69 10.49 -5.04 10.27
N VAL A 70 10.23 -4.32 11.37
CA VAL A 70 11.02 -3.20 11.87
C VAL A 70 12.36 -3.79 12.25
N ILE A 71 13.24 -3.89 11.26
CA ILE A 71 14.67 -3.85 11.49
C ILE A 71 14.98 -2.35 11.60
N PRO A 72 15.43 -1.87 12.78
CA PRO A 72 15.67 -0.45 12.99
C PRO A 72 16.61 0.12 11.93
N THR A 73 16.17 1.21 11.30
CA THR A 73 16.93 2.34 10.75
C THR A 73 18.38 2.11 10.34
N ASP A 74 18.62 2.33 9.04
CA ASP A 74 19.87 2.61 8.32
C ASP A 74 20.99 1.58 8.39
N SER A 75 21.50 1.23 9.57
CA SER A 75 22.71 0.39 9.69
C SER A 75 22.39 -1.09 9.87
N THR A 76 21.24 -1.43 10.45
CA THR A 76 20.92 -2.81 10.83
C THR A 76 20.61 -3.68 9.61
N SER A 77 20.00 -3.13 8.56
CA SER A 77 19.70 -3.85 7.31
C SER A 77 20.98 -4.14 6.50
N TYR A 78 21.88 -3.17 6.41
CA TYR A 78 23.21 -3.31 5.83
C TYR A 78 24.03 -4.36 6.57
N LEU A 79 24.08 -4.29 7.89
CA LEU A 79 24.77 -5.26 8.75
C LEU A 79 24.16 -6.65 8.62
N ALA A 80 22.84 -6.77 8.57
CA ALA A 80 22.17 -8.06 8.37
C ALA A 80 22.57 -8.70 7.03
N CYS A 81 22.58 -7.91 5.93
CA CYS A 81 23.02 -8.39 4.62
C CYS A 81 24.50 -8.79 4.63
N GLN A 82 25.37 -8.02 5.30
CA GLN A 82 26.79 -8.39 5.48
C GLN A 82 26.95 -9.70 6.24
N ILE A 83 26.23 -9.87 7.35
CA ILE A 83 26.30 -11.08 8.17
C ILE A 83 25.86 -12.30 7.36
N GLU A 84 24.78 -12.18 6.57
CA GLU A 84 24.28 -13.26 5.72
C GLU A 84 25.28 -13.65 4.61
N LEU A 85 25.90 -12.66 3.97
CA LEU A 85 26.93 -12.86 2.95
C LEU A 85 28.19 -13.53 3.54
N ASN A 86 28.64 -13.08 4.72
CA ASN A 86 29.77 -13.68 5.42
C ASN A 86 29.46 -15.10 5.93
N ALA A 87 28.25 -15.36 6.41
CA ALA A 87 27.82 -16.70 6.78
C ALA A 87 27.79 -17.66 5.57
N SER A 88 27.51 -17.12 4.37
CA SER A 88 27.61 -17.89 3.12
C SER A 88 29.06 -18.17 2.72
N ARG A 89 29.99 -17.27 3.06
CA ARG A 89 31.43 -17.45 2.86
C ARG A 89 32.00 -18.61 3.70
N GLU A 90 31.54 -18.76 4.95
CA GLU A 90 31.95 -19.88 5.80
C GLU A 90 31.53 -21.25 5.25
N LYS A 91 30.52 -21.27 4.37
CA LYS A 91 29.90 -22.48 3.82
C LYS A 91 30.25 -22.75 2.35
N LEU A 92 31.23 -22.05 1.79
CA LEU A 92 31.61 -22.14 0.36
C LEU A 92 31.90 -23.55 -0.16
N THR A 93 32.41 -24.43 0.69
CA THR A 93 32.72 -25.83 0.32
C THR A 93 31.49 -26.73 0.27
N SER A 94 30.38 -26.29 0.87
CA SER A 94 29.12 -27.05 0.97
C SER A 94 28.01 -26.52 0.07
N LEU A 95 28.13 -25.28 -0.42
CA LEU A 95 27.13 -24.63 -1.26
C LEU A 95 27.54 -24.72 -2.73
N SER A 96 26.57 -24.97 -3.60
CA SER A 96 26.78 -24.85 -5.03
C SER A 96 26.92 -23.38 -5.44
N LEU A 97 27.54 -23.12 -6.60
CA LEU A 97 27.64 -21.77 -7.15
C LEU A 97 26.26 -21.11 -7.32
N ALA A 98 25.26 -21.89 -7.74
CA ALA A 98 23.88 -21.44 -7.90
C ALA A 98 23.23 -21.03 -6.56
N GLU A 99 23.51 -21.75 -5.48
CA GLU A 99 23.01 -21.46 -4.13
C GLU A 99 23.64 -20.17 -3.60
N VAL A 100 24.96 -20.01 -3.77
CA VAL A 100 25.67 -18.78 -3.39
C VAL A 100 25.16 -17.59 -4.20
N ALA A 101 24.98 -17.75 -5.51
CA ALA A 101 24.41 -16.72 -6.37
C ALA A 101 22.99 -16.35 -5.95
N THR A 102 22.17 -17.33 -5.54
CA THR A 102 20.82 -17.09 -5.03
C THR A 102 20.83 -16.25 -3.76
N ARG A 103 21.69 -16.58 -2.80
CA ARG A 103 21.83 -15.82 -1.54
C ARG A 103 22.34 -14.40 -1.77
N CYS A 104 23.37 -14.23 -2.60
CA CYS A 104 23.88 -12.91 -2.97
C CYS A 104 22.78 -12.04 -3.59
N SER A 105 22.00 -12.64 -4.47
CA SER A 105 20.91 -11.99 -5.18
C SER A 105 19.73 -11.62 -4.29
N LEU A 106 19.44 -12.45 -3.28
CA LEU A 106 18.41 -12.20 -2.27
C LEU A 106 18.85 -11.08 -1.32
N ALA A 107 20.09 -11.14 -0.82
CA ALA A 107 20.64 -10.11 0.07
C ALA A 107 20.61 -8.72 -0.58
N LEU A 108 21.04 -8.61 -1.84
CA LEU A 108 20.98 -7.35 -2.57
C LEU A 108 19.54 -6.86 -2.78
N ARG A 109 18.62 -7.73 -3.20
CA ARG A 109 17.20 -7.33 -3.40
C ARG A 109 16.52 -6.94 -2.09
N THR A 110 16.82 -7.63 -0.99
CA THR A 110 16.34 -7.27 0.35
C THR A 110 16.87 -5.90 0.77
N TYR A 111 18.16 -5.63 0.53
CA TYR A 111 18.73 -4.31 0.81
C TYR A 111 18.02 -3.19 0.02
N LEU A 112 17.81 -3.40 -1.29
CA LEU A 112 17.08 -2.44 -2.13
C LEU A 112 15.65 -2.24 -1.63
N HIS A 113 14.96 -3.32 -1.25
CA HIS A 113 13.60 -3.26 -0.74
C HIS A 113 13.48 -2.46 0.55
N VAL A 114 14.38 -2.73 1.50
CA VAL A 114 14.33 -2.10 2.82
C VAL A 114 14.82 -0.66 2.79
N ASN A 115 15.86 -0.34 2.02
CA ASN A 115 16.54 0.95 2.10
C ASN A 115 16.18 1.92 0.97
N LEU A 116 15.65 1.44 -0.16
CA LEU A 116 15.29 2.26 -1.31
C LEU A 116 13.81 2.13 -1.70
N ASP A 117 13.00 1.46 -0.86
CA ASP A 117 11.58 1.16 -1.10
C ASP A 117 11.32 0.48 -2.46
N GLU A 118 12.29 -0.32 -2.90
CA GLU A 118 12.23 -0.99 -4.20
C GLU A 118 11.45 -2.31 -4.12
N GLN A 119 10.60 -2.59 -5.10
CA GLN A 119 9.84 -3.85 -5.15
C GLN A 119 10.65 -5.03 -5.71
N ALA A 120 11.97 -4.84 -5.88
CA ALA A 120 12.88 -5.78 -6.52
C ALA A 120 12.85 -7.21 -5.95
N LEU A 121 12.47 -7.36 -4.68
CA LEU A 121 12.35 -8.65 -3.99
C LEU A 121 11.18 -9.51 -4.50
N TYR A 122 10.11 -8.89 -5.01
CA TYR A 122 8.88 -9.56 -5.44
C TYR A 122 8.76 -9.68 -6.96
N GLU A 123 9.72 -9.12 -7.68
CA GLU A 123 9.74 -9.08 -9.15
C GLU A 123 10.70 -10.12 -9.69
N THR A 124 10.39 -10.60 -10.90
CA THR A 124 11.35 -11.38 -11.67
C THR A 124 12.57 -10.54 -12.02
N HIS A 125 13.68 -11.21 -12.40
CA HIS A 125 14.88 -10.48 -12.81
C HIS A 125 14.61 -9.55 -13.99
N ASP A 126 13.86 -10.02 -14.99
CA ASP A 126 13.55 -9.25 -16.19
C ASP A 126 12.62 -8.07 -15.89
N GLU A 127 11.58 -8.27 -15.06
CA GLU A 127 10.71 -7.18 -14.62
C GLU A 127 11.49 -6.07 -13.89
N PHE A 128 12.44 -6.44 -13.04
CA PHE A 128 13.30 -5.48 -12.34
C PHE A 128 14.18 -4.69 -13.31
N LEU A 129 14.79 -5.35 -14.30
CA LEU A 129 15.64 -4.70 -15.31
C LEU A 129 14.84 -3.79 -16.25
N LEU A 130 13.61 -4.20 -16.58
CA LEU A 130 12.73 -3.45 -17.47
C LEU A 130 12.13 -2.20 -16.81
N ARG A 131 12.21 -2.05 -15.47
CA ARG A 131 11.70 -0.87 -14.76
C ARG A 131 12.78 0.21 -14.66
N PRO A 132 12.77 1.24 -15.53
CA PRO A 132 13.81 2.26 -15.53
C PRO A 132 13.79 3.07 -14.22
N GLU A 133 12.60 3.25 -13.63
CA GLU A 133 12.37 3.95 -12.36
C GLU A 133 13.08 3.27 -11.17
N ALA A 134 13.19 1.94 -11.16
CA ALA A 134 13.81 1.17 -10.07
C ALA A 134 15.29 1.50 -9.91
N LEU A 135 15.96 1.67 -11.05
CA LEU A 135 17.38 1.92 -11.17
C LEU A 135 17.71 3.41 -11.27
N GLN A 136 16.72 4.27 -11.51
CA GLN A 136 16.90 5.73 -11.59
C GLN A 136 17.01 6.41 -10.22
N ARG A 137 16.39 5.83 -9.18
CA ARG A 137 16.57 6.27 -7.79
C ARG A 137 17.95 5.95 -7.23
N LEU A 138 18.69 5.08 -7.92
CA LEU A 138 20.04 4.72 -7.56
C LEU A 138 21.05 5.73 -8.15
N PRO A 139 22.08 6.11 -7.39
CA PRO A 139 23.20 6.89 -7.91
C PRO A 139 23.85 6.20 -9.11
N ARG A 140 24.15 6.97 -10.18
CA ARG A 140 24.64 6.43 -11.47
C ARG A 140 25.78 5.42 -11.32
N GLY A 141 26.77 5.72 -10.47
CA GLY A 141 27.90 4.82 -10.24
C GLY A 141 27.51 3.48 -9.60
N ALA A 142 26.50 3.44 -8.73
CA ALA A 142 26.02 2.19 -8.16
C ALA A 142 25.13 1.42 -9.14
N ARG A 143 24.31 2.14 -9.91
CA ARG A 143 23.44 1.59 -10.96
C ARG A 143 24.23 0.83 -12.02
N ASP A 144 25.28 1.45 -12.55
CA ASP A 144 26.06 0.92 -13.66
C ASP A 144 26.83 -0.37 -13.28
N HIS A 145 27.01 -0.63 -11.98
CA HIS A 145 27.61 -1.86 -11.46
C HIS A 145 26.57 -2.89 -10.98
N LEU A 146 25.41 -2.45 -10.50
CA LEU A 146 24.37 -3.32 -9.96
C LEU A 146 23.69 -4.14 -11.05
N GLU A 147 23.31 -3.51 -12.16
CA GLU A 147 22.61 -4.15 -13.28
C GLU A 147 23.41 -5.33 -13.90
N PRO A 148 24.67 -5.16 -14.32
CA PRO A 148 25.46 -6.27 -14.87
C PRO A 148 25.73 -7.34 -13.83
N PHE A 149 25.83 -6.97 -12.55
CA PHE A 149 26.07 -7.93 -11.48
C PHE A 149 24.84 -8.80 -11.18
N LEU A 150 23.64 -8.22 -11.15
CA LEU A 150 22.40 -8.99 -11.00
C LEU A 150 22.21 -9.95 -12.19
N SER A 151 22.60 -9.53 -13.39
CA SER A 151 22.61 -10.38 -14.59
C SER A 151 23.59 -11.55 -14.46
N LYS A 152 24.81 -11.29 -13.98
CA LYS A 152 25.81 -12.33 -13.66
C LYS A 152 25.27 -13.31 -12.62
N LEU A 153 24.63 -12.83 -11.55
CA LEU A 153 24.01 -13.68 -10.55
C LEU A 153 22.90 -14.55 -11.15
N ALA A 154 22.03 -13.99 -11.99
CA ALA A 154 20.99 -14.76 -12.67
C ALA A 154 21.60 -15.89 -13.54
N GLN A 155 22.65 -15.60 -14.30
CA GLN A 155 23.37 -16.61 -15.08
C GLN A 155 23.95 -17.71 -14.18
N CYS A 156 24.53 -17.36 -13.03
CA CYS A 156 25.04 -18.35 -12.07
C CYS A 156 23.93 -19.20 -11.43
N LYS A 157 22.71 -18.66 -11.22
CA LYS A 157 21.58 -19.44 -10.68
C LYS A 157 21.09 -20.53 -11.63
N TYR A 158 21.07 -20.25 -12.93
CA TYR A 158 20.62 -21.18 -13.96
C TYR A 158 21.77 -21.92 -14.66
N GLY A 159 23.01 -21.64 -14.24
CA GLY A 159 24.23 -22.23 -14.78
C GLY A 159 24.51 -23.64 -14.22
N PRO A 160 25.63 -24.25 -14.66
CA PRO A 160 26.02 -25.59 -14.22
C PRO A 160 26.17 -25.66 -12.69
N SER A 161 25.50 -26.64 -12.08
CA SER A 161 25.36 -26.78 -10.62
C SER A 161 26.59 -27.41 -9.94
N GLY A 162 27.77 -26.88 -10.23
CA GLY A 162 29.02 -27.28 -9.59
C GLY A 162 29.31 -26.48 -8.32
N THR A 163 30.11 -27.07 -7.44
CA THR A 163 30.76 -26.33 -6.36
C THR A 163 32.04 -25.71 -6.93
N ASP A 164 32.06 -24.37 -7.00
CA ASP A 164 33.26 -23.60 -7.33
C ASP A 164 33.51 -22.60 -6.20
N PRO A 165 34.35 -22.95 -5.21
CA PRO A 165 34.61 -22.09 -4.07
C PRO A 165 35.28 -20.77 -4.46
N ALA A 166 36.07 -20.74 -5.54
CA ALA A 166 36.79 -19.55 -5.98
C ALA A 166 35.84 -18.53 -6.62
N GLU A 167 35.02 -18.97 -7.57
CA GLU A 167 33.99 -18.10 -8.17
C GLU A 167 32.91 -17.72 -7.16
N SER A 168 32.54 -18.63 -6.26
CA SER A 168 31.59 -18.34 -5.18
C SER A 168 32.12 -17.29 -4.20
N ALA A 169 33.40 -17.35 -3.82
CA ALA A 169 34.02 -16.33 -2.98
C ALA A 169 34.01 -14.95 -3.67
N LYS A 170 34.31 -14.93 -4.97
CA LYS A 170 34.29 -13.73 -5.80
C LYS A 170 32.89 -13.11 -5.92
N LEU A 171 31.83 -13.93 -6.07
CA LEU A 171 30.45 -13.44 -6.04
C LEU A 171 30.09 -12.77 -4.71
N ILE A 172 30.56 -13.33 -3.59
CA ILE A 172 30.32 -12.73 -2.27
C ILE A 172 31.09 -11.41 -2.14
N ASP A 173 32.35 -11.35 -2.57
CA ASP A 173 33.15 -10.12 -2.56
C ASP A 173 32.54 -9.02 -3.45
N ASP A 174 32.13 -9.37 -4.66
CA ASP A 174 31.44 -8.45 -5.58
C ASP A 174 30.13 -7.93 -4.94
N SER A 175 29.37 -8.80 -4.28
CA SER A 175 28.12 -8.43 -3.58
C SER A 175 28.38 -7.48 -2.43
N LEU A 176 29.40 -7.75 -1.60
CA LEU A 176 29.80 -6.87 -0.49
C LEU A 176 30.27 -5.51 -0.99
N ARG A 177 31.01 -5.48 -2.11
CA ARG A 177 31.48 -4.22 -2.73
C ARG A 177 30.32 -3.38 -3.24
N ILE A 178 29.35 -3.98 -3.91
CA ILE A 178 28.14 -3.29 -4.39
C ILE A 178 27.33 -2.79 -3.20
N LEU A 179 27.11 -3.63 -2.18
CA LEU A 179 26.39 -3.26 -0.97
C LEU A 179 27.04 -2.06 -0.26
N HIS A 180 28.37 -2.07 -0.11
CA HIS A 180 29.12 -0.94 0.44
C HIS A 180 29.02 0.32 -0.43
N GLY A 181 29.05 0.16 -1.76
CA GLY A 181 28.87 1.28 -2.70
C GLY A 181 27.49 1.93 -2.58
N LEU A 182 26.44 1.12 -2.44
CA LEU A 182 25.07 1.58 -2.21
C LEU A 182 24.97 2.36 -0.89
N GLU A 183 25.50 1.79 0.19
CA GLU A 183 25.50 2.40 1.52
C GLU A 183 26.28 3.72 1.57
N SER A 184 27.50 3.74 1.01
CA SER A 184 28.34 4.94 0.95
C SER A 184 27.71 6.08 0.15
N THR A 185 26.88 5.76 -0.84
CA THR A 185 26.26 6.79 -1.66
C THR A 185 24.97 7.31 -1.05
N ARG A 186 24.18 6.44 -0.40
CA ARG A 186 23.04 6.87 0.42
C ARG A 186 23.47 7.85 1.53
N GLY A 187 24.56 7.55 2.23
CA GLY A 187 25.08 8.42 3.30
C GLY A 187 25.47 9.84 2.82
N ARG A 188 25.67 10.04 1.51
CA ARG A 188 25.98 11.35 0.91
C ARG A 188 24.75 12.13 0.47
N GLU A 189 23.60 11.49 0.30
CA GLU A 189 22.35 12.13 -0.15
C GLU A 189 21.52 12.69 1.03
N ILE A 190 21.84 12.28 2.25
CA ILE A 190 21.16 12.69 3.50
C ILE A 190 21.87 13.89 4.18
N GLN A 191 23.06 14.30 3.71
CA GLN A 191 23.81 15.48 4.21
C GLN A 191 23.58 16.72 3.34
#